data_AF-A0A5C6FBD0-F1
#
_entry.id   AF-A0A5C6FBD0-F1
#
_cell.length_a   1.000
_cell.length_b   1.000
_cell.length_c   1.000
_cell.angle_alpha   90.00
_cell.angle_beta   90.00
_cell.angle_gamma   90.00
#
_symmetry.space_group_name_H-M   'P 1'
#
loop_
_entity.id
_entity.type
_entity.pdbx_description
1 polymer ?
#
loop_
_entity_poly.entity_id
_entity_poly.type
_entity_poly.pdbx_seq_one_letter_code
_entity_poly.pdbx_strand_id
1 'polypeptide(L)'
;MRCSRYSFCSAARVGRSSTGFTLLEVLVGLAIMASVLVSSLLAFAAHQRARRFAEAKLAAVGVADELLFQLSGGRGGIPPAGRGVVPGRSGWWWQTELVGLAAPAGIPMSVVRFRIIEATAPGKQQTLVSVDIVKGAK
;
A
#
# COMPACT_ATOMS: atom_id res chain seq x y z
N MET A 1 -44.43 6.69 34.70
CA MET A 1 -42.99 7.01 34.72
C MET A 1 -42.53 7.43 33.32
N ARG A 2 -42.06 8.68 33.20
CA ARG A 2 -41.25 9.37 32.17
C ARG A 2 -41.70 9.42 30.69
N CYS A 3 -42.18 10.62 30.32
CA CYS A 3 -42.03 11.28 29.02
C CYS A 3 -40.56 11.54 28.62
N SER A 4 -40.27 11.53 27.32
CA SER A 4 -39.24 12.34 26.62
C SER A 4 -39.52 12.20 25.11
N ARG A 5 -40.03 13.16 24.31
CA ARG A 5 -39.97 14.63 24.19
C ARG A 5 -38.73 15.16 23.44
N TYR A 6 -38.68 14.94 22.13
CA TYR A 6 -38.07 15.84 21.12
C TYR A 6 -38.84 15.59 19.80
N SER A 7 -39.90 16.33 19.45
CA SER A 7 -39.94 17.73 19.03
C SER A 7 -39.01 18.04 17.86
N PHE A 8 -39.37 17.57 16.66
CA PHE A 8 -38.96 18.18 15.40
C PHE A 8 -40.22 18.42 14.56
N CYS A 9 -40.91 19.52 14.90
CA CYS A 9 -41.91 20.12 14.03
C CYS A 9 -41.15 21.13 13.14
N SER A 10 -40.79 20.72 11.93
CA SER A 10 -40.33 21.64 10.89
C SER A 10 -41.27 21.53 9.70
N ALA A 11 -42.29 22.39 9.70
CA ALA A 11 -43.23 22.56 8.62
C ALA A 11 -42.55 23.35 7.49
N ALA A 12 -41.86 22.68 6.57
CA ALA A 12 -41.45 23.28 5.31
C ALA A 12 -42.65 23.31 4.36
N ARG A 13 -43.40 24.42 4.37
CA ARG A 13 -44.39 24.75 3.34
C ARG A 13 -43.66 24.94 2.01
N VAL A 14 -43.82 23.99 1.09
CA VAL A 14 -43.41 24.15 -0.32
C VAL A 14 -44.45 25.04 -1.01
N GLY A 15 -44.22 26.34 -0.97
CA GLY A 15 -44.91 27.30 -1.82
C GLY A 15 -44.44 27.12 -3.27
N ARG A 16 -45.35 26.68 -4.14
CA ARG A 16 -45.14 26.63 -5.59
C ARG A 16 -45.07 28.07 -6.11
N SER A 17 -43.89 28.50 -6.54
CA SER A 17 -43.73 29.68 -7.40
C SER A 17 -43.13 29.23 -8.72
N SER A 18 -43.72 29.72 -9.81
CA SER A 18 -43.29 29.48 -11.18
C SER A 18 -41.88 30.03 -11.39
N THR A 19 -40.99 29.10 -11.69
CA THR A 19 -39.53 29.18 -11.73
C THR A 19 -39.04 29.91 -12.98
N GLY A 20 -38.63 31.17 -12.83
CA GLY A 20 -37.60 31.72 -13.70
C GLY A 20 -36.26 31.16 -13.25
N PHE A 21 -35.47 30.60 -14.17
CA PHE A 21 -34.10 30.13 -13.91
C PHE A 21 -33.31 31.27 -13.27
N THR A 22 -33.10 31.22 -11.95
CA THR A 22 -32.36 32.28 -11.27
C THR A 22 -30.86 32.08 -11.54
N LEU A 23 -30.12 33.18 -11.70
CA LEU A 23 -28.67 33.13 -11.91
C LEU A 23 -27.95 32.41 -10.76
N LEU A 24 -28.52 32.49 -9.55
CA LEU A 24 -28.09 31.75 -8.37
C LEU A 24 -28.19 30.23 -8.55
N GLU A 25 -29.27 29.73 -9.13
CA GLU A 25 -29.49 28.30 -9.32
C GLU A 25 -28.46 27.67 -10.27
N VAL A 26 -28.12 28.38 -11.35
CA VAL A 26 -27.06 27.94 -12.28
C VAL A 26 -25.71 27.91 -11.57
N LEU A 27 -25.38 28.92 -10.77
CA LEU A 27 -24.12 28.97 -10.02
C LEU A 27 -24.00 27.82 -9.01
N VAL A 28 -25.08 27.53 -8.27
CA VAL A 28 -25.11 26.41 -7.32
C VAL A 28 -24.95 25.08 -8.06
N GLY A 29 -25.66 24.88 -9.18
CA GLY A 29 -25.52 23.68 -10.01
C GLY A 29 -24.10 23.50 -10.54
N LEU A 30 -23.48 24.59 -11.01
CA LEU A 30 -22.10 24.55 -11.51
C LEU A 30 -21.09 24.24 -10.39
N ALA A 31 -21.29 24.82 -9.19
CA ALA A 31 -20.45 24.54 -8.02
C ALA A 31 -20.56 23.09 -7.55
N ILE A 32 -21.78 22.53 -7.53
CA ILE A 32 -21.99 21.12 -7.18
C ILE A 32 -21.33 20.22 -8.22
N MET A 33 -21.53 20.47 -9.52
CA MET A 33 -20.91 19.69 -10.59
C MET A 33 -19.38 19.73 -10.53
N ALA A 34 -18.79 20.92 -10.35
CA ALA A 34 -17.35 21.06 -10.18
C ALA A 34 -16.84 20.26 -8.97
N SER A 35 -17.54 20.32 -7.84
CA SER A 35 -17.15 19.60 -6.62
C SER A 35 -17.18 18.08 -6.80
N VAL A 36 -18.19 17.56 -7.50
CA VAL A 36 -18.32 16.14 -7.83
C VAL A 36 -17.17 15.70 -8.76
N LEU A 37 -16.87 16.48 -9.78
CA LEU A 37 -15.78 16.18 -10.72
C LEU A 37 -14.42 16.13 -10.01
N VAL A 38 -14.12 17.12 -9.17
CA VAL A 38 -12.87 17.15 -8.39
C VAL A 38 -12.78 15.95 -7.45
N SER A 39 -13.87 15.62 -6.76
CA SER A 39 -13.92 14.45 -5.86
C SER A 39 -13.68 13.14 -6.62
N SER A 40 -14.27 13.00 -7.80
CA SER A 40 -14.07 11.83 -8.67
C SER A 40 -12.61 11.69 -9.13
N LEU A 41 -12.00 12.79 -9.58
CA LEU A 41 -10.60 12.82 -10.01
C LEU A 41 -9.64 12.47 -8.87
N LEU A 42 -9.87 13.00 -7.66
CA LEU A 42 -9.06 12.68 -6.49
C LEU A 42 -9.21 11.20 -6.10
N ALA A 43 -10.43 10.67 -6.09
CA ALA A 43 -10.68 9.26 -5.82
C ALA A 43 -9.99 8.36 -6.86
N PHE A 44 -10.06 8.73 -8.13
CA PHE A 44 -9.40 8.00 -9.22
C PHE A 44 -7.87 8.04 -9.09
N ALA A 45 -7.29 9.21 -8.79
CA ALA A 45 -5.85 9.35 -8.60
C ALA A 45 -5.35 8.52 -7.40
N ALA A 46 -6.11 8.48 -6.30
CA ALA A 46 -5.80 7.63 -5.15
C ALA A 46 -5.83 6.15 -5.52
N HIS A 47 -6.85 5.74 -6.28
CA HIS A 47 -6.98 4.34 -6.72
C HIS A 47 -5.85 3.92 -7.66
N GLN A 48 -5.43 4.78 -8.59
CA GLN A 48 -4.29 4.50 -9.46
C GLN A 48 -2.98 4.30 -8.68
N ARG A 49 -2.73 5.11 -7.65
CA ARG A 49 -1.54 4.94 -6.79
C ARG A 49 -1.56 3.60 -6.06
N ALA A 50 -2.72 3.21 -5.52
CA ALA A 50 -2.89 1.92 -4.85
C ALA A 50 -2.63 0.75 -5.80
N ARG A 51 -3.13 0.83 -7.05
CA ARG A 51 -2.90 -0.19 -8.07
C ARG A 51 -1.42 -0.33 -8.43
N ARG A 52 -0.71 0.78 -8.69
CA ARG A 52 0.72 0.75 -8.99
C ARG A 52 1.54 0.11 -7.87
N PHE A 53 1.20 0.45 -6.62
CA PHE A 53 1.87 -0.15 -5.47
C PHE A 53 1.61 -1.66 -5.36
N ALA A 54 0.37 -2.09 -5.59
CA ALA A 54 0.03 -3.52 -5.58
C ALA A 54 0.75 -4.28 -6.71
N GLU A 55 0.78 -3.72 -7.92
CA GLU A 55 1.50 -4.30 -9.07
C GLU A 55 3.02 -4.39 -8.81
N ALA A 56 3.62 -3.34 -8.25
CA ALA A 56 5.03 -3.35 -7.85
C ALA A 56 5.32 -4.42 -6.80
N LYS A 57 4.41 -4.59 -5.82
CA LYS A 57 4.53 -5.63 -4.79
C LYS A 57 4.44 -7.03 -5.37
N LEU A 58 3.46 -7.30 -6.24
CA LEU A 58 3.31 -8.61 -6.91
C LEU A 58 4.55 -8.95 -7.74
N ALA A 59 5.06 -7.98 -8.50
CA ALA A 59 6.30 -8.12 -9.24
C ALA A 59 7.50 -8.40 -8.32
N ALA A 60 7.61 -7.71 -7.19
CA ALA A 60 8.67 -7.92 -6.22
C ALA A 60 8.60 -9.30 -5.57
N VAL A 61 7.40 -9.84 -5.30
CA VAL A 61 7.25 -11.21 -4.79
C VAL A 61 7.79 -12.23 -5.79
N GLY A 62 7.40 -12.14 -7.07
CA GLY A 62 7.92 -13.06 -8.09
C GLY A 62 9.44 -12.99 -8.25
N VAL A 63 10.01 -11.79 -8.15
CA VAL A 63 11.47 -11.60 -8.14
C VAL A 63 12.11 -12.17 -6.87
N ALA A 64 11.46 -12.00 -5.71
CA ALA A 64 11.96 -12.52 -4.44
C ALA A 64 12.04 -14.05 -4.47
N ASP A 65 11.01 -14.71 -5.00
CA ASP A 65 10.97 -16.16 -5.11
C ASP A 65 12.09 -16.67 -6.02
N GLU A 66 12.30 -16.05 -7.17
CA GLU A 66 13.39 -16.41 -8.10
C GLU A 66 14.78 -16.19 -7.46
N LEU A 67 14.99 -15.05 -6.81
CA LEU A 67 16.26 -14.77 -6.12
C LEU A 67 16.51 -15.71 -4.95
N LEU A 68 15.47 -16.03 -4.17
CA LEU A 68 15.56 -16.99 -3.08
C LEU A 68 15.88 -18.39 -3.60
N PHE A 69 15.26 -18.80 -4.70
CA PHE A 69 15.58 -20.06 -5.37
C PHE A 69 17.05 -20.11 -5.77
N GLN A 70 17.55 -19.08 -6.46
CA GLN A 70 18.96 -18.99 -6.88
C GLN A 70 19.94 -18.98 -5.70
N LEU A 71 19.64 -18.20 -4.64
CA LEU A 71 20.48 -18.12 -3.45
C LEU A 71 20.47 -19.41 -2.63
N SER A 72 19.33 -20.10 -2.55
CA SER A 72 19.19 -21.36 -1.84
C SER A 72 19.89 -22.53 -2.56
N GLY A 73 19.93 -22.50 -3.89
CA GLY A 73 20.63 -23.49 -4.72
C GLY A 73 22.15 -23.34 -4.75
N GLY A 74 22.69 -22.21 -4.27
CA GLY A 74 24.13 -21.98 -4.20
C GLY A 74 24.83 -22.83 -3.13
N ARG A 75 26.09 -23.22 -3.36
CA ARG A 75 26.89 -24.07 -2.44
C ARG A 75 27.03 -23.52 -1.00
N GLY A 76 26.76 -22.23 -0.78
CA GLY A 76 26.82 -21.56 0.53
C GLY A 76 25.46 -21.31 1.20
N GLY A 77 24.34 -21.63 0.55
CA GLY A 77 22.99 -21.24 1.00
C GLY A 77 22.79 -19.72 1.06
N ILE A 78 21.71 -19.29 1.72
CA ILE A 78 21.36 -17.86 1.81
C ILE A 78 22.36 -17.15 2.74
N PRO A 79 23.09 -16.14 2.24
CA PRO A 79 24.08 -15.43 3.04
C PRO A 79 23.40 -14.60 4.16
N PRO A 80 23.95 -14.60 5.38
CA PRO A 80 23.36 -13.88 6.52
C PRO A 80 23.43 -12.35 6.36
N ALA A 81 24.39 -11.85 5.57
CA ALA A 81 24.50 -10.44 5.22
C ALA A 81 24.94 -10.35 3.76
N GLY A 82 24.05 -9.90 2.89
CA GLY A 82 24.26 -9.83 1.47
C GLY A 82 23.45 -8.67 0.89
N ARG A 83 23.94 -8.09 -0.21
CA ARG A 83 23.22 -7.06 -0.96
C ARG A 83 23.56 -7.22 -2.43
N GLY A 84 22.59 -6.94 -3.29
CA GLY A 84 22.81 -6.92 -4.72
C GLY A 84 21.70 -6.20 -5.46
N VAL A 85 21.96 -5.87 -6.72
CA VAL A 85 20.97 -5.31 -7.62
C VAL A 85 20.00 -6.39 -8.10
N VAL A 86 18.74 -6.02 -8.33
CA VAL A 86 17.78 -6.91 -8.96
C VAL A 86 17.95 -6.82 -10.49
N PRO A 87 18.24 -7.92 -11.19
CA PRO A 87 18.38 -7.90 -12.64
C PRO A 87 17.06 -7.51 -13.32
N GLY A 88 17.14 -6.65 -14.33
CA GLY A 88 15.97 -6.19 -15.10
C GLY A 88 15.08 -5.14 -14.42
N ARG A 89 15.41 -4.68 -13.20
CA ARG A 89 14.66 -3.65 -12.46
C ARG A 89 15.58 -2.53 -12.00
N SER A 90 15.61 -1.42 -12.72
CA SER A 90 16.40 -0.25 -12.32
C SER A 90 15.87 0.35 -11.01
N GLY A 91 16.76 0.60 -10.04
CA GLY A 91 16.39 1.19 -8.76
C GLY A 91 15.90 0.19 -7.71
N TRP A 92 15.94 -1.11 -8.01
CA TRP A 92 15.64 -2.18 -7.05
C TRP A 92 16.92 -2.86 -6.60
N TRP A 93 17.02 -3.13 -5.30
CA TRP A 93 18.07 -3.97 -4.75
C TRP A 93 17.50 -4.91 -3.70
N TRP A 94 18.15 -6.06 -3.57
CA TRP A 94 17.87 -7.01 -2.52
C TRP A 94 18.91 -6.87 -1.41
N GLN A 95 18.51 -7.23 -0.20
CA GLN A 95 19.38 -7.29 0.96
C GLN A 95 18.97 -8.43 1.89
N THR A 96 19.96 -9.16 2.41
CA THR A 96 19.78 -10.10 3.52
C THR A 96 20.38 -9.54 4.81
N GLU A 97 19.74 -9.84 5.93
CA GLU A 97 20.19 -9.46 7.27
C GLU A 97 19.87 -10.59 8.25
N LEU A 98 20.81 -10.91 9.14
CA LEU A 98 20.58 -11.85 10.23
C LEU A 98 19.72 -11.17 11.30
N VAL A 99 18.49 -11.65 11.48
CA VAL A 99 17.55 -11.13 12.48
C VAL A 99 17.82 -11.71 13.86
N GLY A 100 18.26 -12.97 13.91
CA GLY A 100 18.57 -13.61 15.18
C GLY A 100 18.87 -15.10 15.06
N LEU A 101 19.14 -15.70 16.21
CA LEU A 101 19.31 -17.13 16.38
C LEU A 101 18.09 -17.66 17.12
N ALA A 102 17.52 -18.77 16.65
CA ALA A 102 16.42 -19.46 17.27
C ALA A 102 16.85 -20.89 17.58
N ALA A 103 16.36 -21.47 18.68
CA ALA A 103 16.67 -22.86 19.03
C ALA A 103 15.39 -23.66 19.36
N PRO A 104 14.44 -23.79 18.41
CA PRO A 104 13.25 -24.60 18.64
C PRO A 104 13.68 -26.06 18.87
N ALA A 105 13.22 -26.63 19.99
CA ALA A 105 13.57 -27.99 20.43
C ALA A 105 15.09 -28.25 20.56
N GLY A 106 15.89 -27.22 20.86
CA GLY A 106 17.34 -27.36 21.08
C GLY A 106 18.18 -27.46 19.79
N ILE A 107 17.57 -27.34 18.61
CA ILE A 107 18.28 -27.34 17.33
C ILE A 107 18.66 -25.90 16.99
N PRO A 108 19.95 -25.55 16.87
CA PRO A 108 20.34 -24.18 16.59
C PRO A 108 19.94 -23.81 15.16
N MET A 109 19.20 -22.73 15.03
CA MET A 109 18.72 -22.15 13.79
C MET A 109 19.08 -20.66 13.73
N SER A 110 19.20 -20.13 12.52
CA SER A 110 19.44 -18.73 12.24
C SER A 110 18.30 -18.19 11.37
N VAL A 111 17.76 -17.05 11.74
CA VAL A 111 16.68 -16.37 11.02
C VAL A 111 17.30 -15.25 10.19
N VAL A 112 17.24 -15.38 8.87
CA VAL A 112 17.75 -14.39 7.91
C VAL A 112 16.56 -13.72 7.25
N ARG A 113 16.50 -12.39 7.35
CA ARG A 113 15.50 -11.58 6.66
C ARG A 113 16.01 -11.18 5.30
N PHE A 114 15.27 -11.56 4.27
CA PHE A 114 15.45 -11.11 2.91
C PHE A 114 14.48 -9.96 2.61
N ARG A 115 14.98 -8.87 2.04
CA ARG A 115 14.18 -7.70 1.64
C ARG A 115 14.48 -7.29 0.21
N ILE A 116 13.44 -6.86 -0.50
CA ILE A 116 13.56 -6.12 -1.75
C ILE A 116 13.14 -4.68 -1.49
N ILE A 117 14.02 -3.76 -1.87
CA ILE A 117 13.86 -2.32 -1.65
C ILE A 117 13.86 -1.63 -3.00
N GLU A 118 12.94 -0.68 -3.16
CA GLU A 118 12.84 0.21 -4.32
C GLU A 118 13.17 1.64 -3.90
N ALA A 119 14.01 2.33 -4.70
CA ALA A 119 14.19 3.76 -4.59
C ALA A 119 13.06 4.50 -5.33
N THR A 120 12.09 5.01 -4.59
CA THR A 120 10.96 5.78 -5.15
C THR A 120 11.34 7.23 -5.44
N ALA A 121 12.28 7.80 -4.67
CA ALA A 121 12.79 9.16 -4.85
C ALA A 121 14.18 9.27 -4.17
N PRO A 122 14.99 10.31 -4.46
CA PRO A 122 16.25 10.54 -3.77
C PRO A 122 16.02 10.59 -2.25
N GLY A 123 16.63 9.65 -1.51
CA GLY A 123 16.46 9.53 -0.06
C GLY A 123 15.19 8.84 0.43
N LYS A 124 14.25 8.46 -0.47
CA LYS A 124 13.03 7.71 -0.10
C LYS A 124 13.12 6.28 -0.62
N GLN A 125 13.22 5.36 0.33
CA GLN A 125 13.27 3.92 0.05
C GLN A 125 11.98 3.27 0.53
N GLN A 126 11.44 2.37 -0.27
CA GLN A 126 10.26 1.60 0.06
C GLN A 126 10.60 0.12 0.05
N THR A 127 10.35 -0.57 1.15
CA THR A 127 10.42 -2.02 1.19
C THR A 127 9.19 -2.58 0.48
N LEU A 128 9.40 -3.30 -0.62
CA LEU A 128 8.32 -3.93 -1.37
C LEU A 128 7.97 -5.30 -0.78
N VAL A 129 8.99 -6.07 -0.39
CA VAL A 129 8.87 -7.43 0.13
C VAL A 129 9.86 -7.62 1.27
N SER A 130 9.42 -8.32 2.32
CA SER A 130 10.26 -8.81 3.41
C SER A 130 9.85 -10.25 3.72
N VAL A 131 10.81 -11.17 3.70
CA VAL A 131 10.61 -12.60 4.00
C VAL A 131 11.63 -13.02 5.03
N ASP A 132 11.16 -13.66 6.11
CA ASP A 132 12.02 -14.18 7.16
C ASP A 132 12.25 -15.68 6.90
N ILE A 133 13.50 -16.06 6.68
CA ILE A 133 13.90 -17.42 6.33
C ILE A 133 14.61 -18.03 7.52
N VAL A 134 14.17 -19.22 7.92
CA VAL A 134 14.81 -20.00 8.98
C VAL A 134 15.75 -21.01 8.34
N LYS A 135 17.04 -20.98 8.69
CA LYS A 135 18.04 -21.94 8.25
C LYS A 135 18.74 -22.58 9.46
N GLY A 136 19.15 -23.84 9.35
CA GLY A 136 19.98 -24.48 10.37
C GLY A 136 21.26 -23.68 10.60
N ALA A 137 21.65 -23.48 11.86
CA ALA A 137 22.97 -22.95 12.18
C ALA A 137 23.99 -24.05 11.84
N LYS A 138 24.90 -23.74 10.93
CA LYS A 138 25.99 -24.63 10.55
C LYS A 138 27.24 -24.24 11.33
#